data_AF-A0A3D6BU97-F1
#
_entry.id   AF-A0A3D6BU97-F1
#
_cell.length_a   1.000
_cell.length_b   1.000
_cell.length_c   1.000
_cell.angle_alpha   90.00
_cell.angle_beta   90.00
_cell.angle_gamma   90.00
#
_symmetry.space_group_name_H-M   'P 1'
#
loop_
_entity.id
_entity.type
_entity.pdbx_description
1 polymer ?
#
loop_
_entity_poly.entity_id
_entity_poly.type
_entity_poly.pdbx_seq_one_letter_code
_entity_poly.pdbx_strand_id
1 'polypeptide(L)'
;MIHLGEYNTLEILRESEQGLYLADEEGNEVLLPNRYVPESFKIWDKMDVFVYLDNEERLVAVTDKPYIKKGDFALLRCNAVTEHGAFLDWGMLKELFCPFREQAFKMKKGGWYFVYCFLDEKSNRLVASSKT
;
A
#
# COMPACT_ATOMS: atom_id res chain seq x y z
N MET A 1 -8.96 -10.38 -11.08
CA MET A 1 -8.73 -10.31 -9.63
C MET A 1 -7.86 -9.11 -9.27
N ILE A 2 -8.23 -8.32 -8.26
CA ILE A 2 -7.43 -7.21 -7.73
C ILE A 2 -6.38 -7.74 -6.73
N HIS A 3 -5.11 -7.42 -6.96
CA HIS A 3 -3.98 -7.92 -6.18
C HIS A 3 -3.51 -6.89 -5.14
N LEU A 4 -3.60 -7.26 -3.86
CA LEU A 4 -3.14 -6.45 -2.73
C LEU A 4 -1.60 -6.39 -2.68
N GLY A 5 -1.08 -5.17 -2.50
CA GLY A 5 0.35 -4.87 -2.40
C GLY A 5 1.07 -4.87 -3.74
N GLU A 6 0.33 -4.73 -4.83
CA GLU A 6 0.82 -4.80 -6.21
C GLU A 6 0.20 -3.69 -7.07
N TYR A 7 0.80 -3.47 -8.24
CA TYR A 7 0.18 -2.64 -9.27
C TYR A 7 -0.88 -3.45 -10.02
N ASN A 8 -2.00 -2.80 -10.28
CA ASN A 8 -3.14 -3.35 -10.99
C ASN A 8 -3.51 -2.39 -12.12
N THR A 9 -3.73 -2.92 -13.32
CA THR A 9 -4.30 -2.16 -14.43
C THR A 9 -5.82 -2.32 -14.38
N LEU A 10 -6.53 -1.26 -13.95
CA LEU A 10 -7.97 -1.30 -13.70
C LEU A 10 -8.72 -0.30 -14.59
N GLU A 11 -9.96 -0.62 -14.94
CA GLU A 11 -10.83 0.22 -15.77
C GLU A 11 -11.65 1.20 -14.92
N ILE A 12 -11.73 2.46 -15.35
CA ILE A 12 -12.53 3.49 -14.67
C ILE A 12 -14.01 3.25 -14.99
N LEU A 13 -14.80 2.80 -14.02
CA LEU A 13 -16.22 2.51 -14.22
C LEU A 13 -17.13 3.72 -14.02
N ARG A 14 -16.88 4.49 -12.95
CA ARG A 14 -17.70 5.64 -12.58
C ARG A 14 -16.96 6.59 -11.66
N GLU A 15 -17.42 7.84 -11.68
CA GLU A 15 -17.07 8.86 -10.70
C GLU A 15 -18.13 8.94 -9.60
N SER A 16 -17.70 9.23 -8.38
CA SER A 16 -18.56 9.52 -7.24
C SER A 16 -17.98 10.69 -6.43
N GLU A 17 -18.71 11.11 -5.39
CA GLU A 17 -18.23 12.17 -4.47
C GLU A 17 -16.91 11.81 -3.77
N GLN A 18 -16.59 10.52 -3.62
CA GLN A 18 -15.41 10.05 -2.90
C GLN A 18 -14.19 9.84 -3.82
N GLY A 19 -14.39 9.78 -5.14
CA GLY A 19 -13.35 9.52 -6.13
C GLY A 19 -13.83 8.65 -7.29
N LEU A 20 -12.92 7.89 -7.88
CA LEU A 20 -13.22 6.99 -8.99
C LEU A 20 -13.36 5.56 -8.50
N TYR A 21 -14.38 4.86 -8.98
CA TYR A 21 -14.45 3.41 -8.83
C TYR A 21 -13.78 2.75 -10.04
N LEU A 22 -12.78 1.94 -9.75
CA LEU A 22 -12.02 1.18 -10.73
C LEU A 22 -12.37 -0.29 -10.60
N ALA A 23 -12.37 -1.04 -11.71
CA ALA A 23 -12.63 -2.47 -11.67
C ALA A 23 -11.66 -3.30 -12.49
N ASP A 24 -11.52 -4.56 -12.07
CA ASP A 24 -10.90 -5.59 -12.89
C ASP A 24 -11.92 -6.22 -13.87
N GLU A 25 -11.45 -7.14 -14.70
CA GLU A 25 -12.28 -7.81 -15.72
C GLU A 25 -13.37 -8.72 -15.12
N GLU A 26 -13.29 -9.04 -13.82
CA GLU A 26 -14.28 -9.85 -13.10
C GLU A 26 -15.36 -8.96 -12.45
N GLY A 27 -15.23 -7.63 -12.53
CA GLY A 27 -16.16 -6.67 -11.92
C GLY A 27 -15.90 -6.43 -10.43
N ASN A 28 -14.76 -6.88 -9.89
CA ASN A 28 -14.36 -6.49 -8.53
C ASN A 28 -13.96 -5.02 -8.54
N GLU A 29 -14.51 -4.23 -7.62
CA GLU A 29 -14.30 -2.79 -7.60
C GLU A 29 -13.39 -2.34 -6.45
N VAL A 30 -12.63 -1.27 -6.68
CA VAL A 30 -11.85 -0.57 -5.67
C VAL A 30 -11.97 0.95 -5.87
N LEU A 31 -12.02 1.69 -4.77
CA LEU A 31 -12.04 3.16 -4.80
C LEU A 31 -10.62 3.69 -5.00
N LEU A 32 -10.48 4.63 -5.94
CA LEU A 32 -9.39 5.60 -6.04
C LEU A 32 -9.87 6.92 -5.42
N PRO A 33 -9.48 7.24 -4.17
CA PRO A 33 -9.94 8.45 -3.50
C PRO A 33 -9.57 9.74 -4.25
N ASN A 34 -10.41 10.78 -4.15
CA ASN A 34 -10.26 12.08 -4.82
C ASN A 34 -8.84 12.63 -4.89
N ARG A 35 -8.07 12.48 -3.79
CA ARG A 35 -6.70 13.01 -3.71
C ARG A 35 -5.70 12.37 -4.69
N TYR A 36 -6.03 11.20 -5.23
CA TYR A 36 -5.21 10.44 -6.17
C TYR A 36 -5.79 10.46 -7.59
N VAL A 37 -6.95 11.09 -7.78
CA VAL A 37 -7.59 11.24 -9.09
C VAL A 37 -6.75 12.18 -9.95
N PRO A 38 -6.39 11.81 -11.18
CA PRO A 38 -5.64 12.68 -12.08
C PRO A 38 -6.50 13.88 -12.53
N GLU A 39 -5.86 14.95 -12.99
CA GLU A 39 -6.55 16.15 -13.48
C GLU A 39 -7.51 15.87 -14.65
N SER A 40 -7.22 14.83 -15.43
CA SER A 40 -8.06 14.38 -16.54
C SER A 40 -8.14 12.86 -16.59
N PHE A 41 -9.35 12.34 -16.80
CA PHE A 41 -9.61 10.92 -17.03
C PHE A 41 -10.84 10.77 -17.94
N LYS A 42 -11.07 9.56 -18.46
CA LYS A 42 -12.33 9.19 -19.09
C LYS A 42 -12.84 7.90 -18.49
N ILE A 43 -14.15 7.79 -18.36
CA ILE A 43 -14.79 6.52 -18.07
C ILE A 43 -14.42 5.52 -19.17
N TRP A 44 -14.21 4.27 -18.78
CA TRP A 44 -13.73 3.16 -19.61
C TRP A 44 -12.24 3.18 -19.98
N ASP A 45 -11.48 4.21 -19.58
CA ASP A 45 -10.03 4.16 -19.69
C ASP A 45 -9.45 3.22 -18.63
N LYS A 46 -8.34 2.55 -18.97
CA LYS A 46 -7.55 1.75 -18.04
C LYS A 46 -6.45 2.58 -17.39
N MET A 47 -6.18 2.31 -16.12
CA MET A 47 -5.18 3.02 -15.33
C MET A 47 -4.38 2.05 -14.44
N ASP A 48 -3.07 2.26 -14.37
CA ASP A 48 -2.19 1.54 -13.46
C ASP A 48 -2.23 2.20 -12.07
N VAL A 49 -2.66 1.43 -11.08
CA VAL A 49 -2.77 1.88 -9.68
C VAL A 49 -2.12 0.88 -8.74
N PHE A 50 -1.54 1.37 -7.65
CA PHE A 50 -1.13 0.50 -6.56
C PHE A 50 -2.32 0.25 -5.63
N VAL A 51 -2.55 -0.99 -5.22
CA VAL A 51 -3.67 -1.34 -4.34
C VAL A 51 -3.16 -1.78 -2.97
N TYR A 52 -3.65 -1.14 -1.90
CA TYR A 52 -3.31 -1.47 -0.52
C TYR A 52 -4.49 -1.27 0.43
N LEU A 53 -4.34 -1.64 1.71
CA LEU A 53 -5.32 -1.34 2.74
C LEU A 53 -5.03 0.00 3.42
N ASP A 54 -6.00 0.92 3.45
CA ASP A 54 -5.88 2.20 4.14
C ASP A 54 -5.83 2.06 5.68
N ASN A 55 -5.92 3.19 6.40
CA ASN A 55 -5.90 3.20 7.87
C ASN A 55 -7.18 2.60 8.50
N GLU A 56 -8.28 2.52 7.74
CA GLU A 56 -9.54 1.90 8.13
C GLU A 56 -9.66 0.44 7.63
N GLU A 57 -8.55 -0.13 7.15
CA GLU A 57 -8.48 -1.49 6.59
C GLU A 57 -9.33 -1.70 5.33
N ARG A 58 -9.65 -0.64 4.62
CA ARG A 58 -10.39 -0.72 3.35
C ARG A 58 -9.42 -0.86 2.20
N LEU A 59 -9.78 -1.70 1.23
CA LEU A 59 -9.04 -1.80 -0.03
C LEU A 59 -9.18 -0.49 -0.81
N VAL A 60 -8.04 0.11 -1.14
CA VAL A 60 -7.98 1.37 -1.90
C VAL A 60 -6.93 1.29 -2.99
N ALA A 61 -7.23 1.91 -4.12
CA ALA A 61 -6.29 2.18 -5.19
C ALA A 61 -5.67 3.56 -5.00
N VAL A 62 -4.43 3.72 -5.41
CA VAL A 62 -3.70 5.00 -5.39
C VAL A 62 -2.77 5.13 -6.59
N THR A 63 -2.50 6.36 -6.99
CA THR A 63 -1.51 6.71 -8.04
C THR A 63 -0.12 6.99 -7.49
N ASP A 64 0.01 7.09 -6.16
CA ASP A 64 1.29 7.12 -5.46
C ASP A 64 2.10 5.84 -5.72
N LYS A 65 3.42 6.00 -5.77
CA LYS A 65 4.35 4.90 -6.04
C LYS A 65 5.10 4.53 -4.77
N PRO A 66 4.80 3.38 -4.16
CA PRO A 66 5.54 2.96 -2.98
C PRO A 66 6.99 2.63 -3.33
N TYR A 67 7.89 2.80 -2.36
CA TYR A 67 9.30 2.42 -2.48
C TYR A 67 9.53 0.90 -2.47
N ILE A 68 8.52 0.12 -2.06
CA ILE A 68 8.55 -1.34 -1.98
C ILE A 68 7.16 -1.90 -2.27
N LYS A 69 7.08 -3.04 -2.95
CA LYS A 69 5.84 -3.81 -3.16
C LYS A 69 5.92 -5.15 -2.44
N LYS A 70 4.79 -5.85 -2.32
CA LYS A 70 4.74 -7.21 -1.78
C LYS A 70 5.69 -8.11 -2.59
N GLY A 71 6.53 -8.88 -1.89
CA GLY A 71 7.51 -9.77 -2.52
C GLY A 71 8.87 -9.13 -2.82
N ASP A 72 9.04 -7.83 -2.56
CA ASP A 72 10.27 -7.11 -2.84
C ASP A 72 11.00 -6.67 -1.56
N PHE A 73 12.22 -6.16 -1.74
CA PHE A 73 13.06 -5.59 -0.70
C PHE A 73 13.35 -4.11 -0.96
N ALA A 74 13.49 -3.31 0.09
CA ALA A 74 13.93 -1.91 0.00
C ALA A 74 14.61 -1.43 1.28
N LEU A 75 15.38 -0.35 1.18
CA LEU A 75 15.91 0.38 2.33
C LEU A 75 14.93 1.50 2.71
N LEU A 76 14.27 1.39 3.85
CA LEU A 76 13.25 2.34 4.29
C LEU A 76 13.65 3.06 5.59
N ARG A 77 13.19 4.30 5.74
CA ARG A 77 13.41 5.09 6.96
C ARG A 77 12.36 4.76 8.00
N CYS A 78 12.76 4.53 9.24
CA CYS A 78 11.85 4.43 10.37
C CYS A 78 11.41 5.82 10.83
N ASN A 79 10.14 6.16 10.63
CA ASN A 79 9.58 7.45 11.03
C ASN A 79 9.08 7.45 12.47
N ALA A 80 8.60 6.31 12.96
CA ALA A 80 8.11 6.17 14.33
C ALA A 80 8.34 4.76 14.89
N VAL A 81 8.39 4.68 16.23
CA VAL A 81 8.39 3.43 16.99
C VAL A 81 7.36 3.57 18.09
N THR A 82 6.51 2.57 18.24
CA THR A 82 5.47 2.49 19.29
C THR A 82 5.72 1.27 20.18
N GLU A 83 4.80 0.98 21.08
CA GLU A 83 4.82 -0.24 21.90
C GLU A 83 4.50 -1.53 21.12
N HIS A 84 4.09 -1.42 19.86
CA HIS A 84 3.75 -2.58 19.01
C HIS A 84 4.82 -2.89 17.96
N GLY A 85 5.60 -1.88 17.54
CA GLY A 85 6.60 -2.05 16.49
C GLY A 85 7.10 -0.72 15.94
N ALA A 86 7.67 -0.77 14.73
CA ALA A 86 8.16 0.38 14.01
C ALA A 86 7.31 0.67 12.78
N PHE A 87 7.24 1.93 12.39
CA PHE A 87 6.56 2.38 11.19
C PHE A 87 7.59 2.98 10.23
N LEU A 88 7.57 2.47 9.00
CA LEU A 88 8.56 2.76 7.97
C LEU A 88 7.92 3.61 6.86
N ASP A 89 8.66 4.62 6.44
CA ASP A 89 8.35 5.40 5.25
C ASP A 89 8.58 4.53 4.01
N TRP A 90 7.49 4.14 3.37
CA TRP A 90 7.49 3.43 2.09
C TRP A 90 6.88 4.25 0.95
N GLY A 91 6.78 5.59 1.11
CA GLY A 91 6.30 6.48 0.05
C GLY A 91 4.78 6.63 -0.05
N MET A 92 4.03 6.15 0.96
CA MET A 92 2.56 6.20 0.98
C MET A 92 2.04 6.95 2.21
N LEU A 93 0.77 7.38 2.16
CA LEU A 93 0.11 8.05 3.29
C LEU A 93 0.09 7.21 4.58
N LYS A 94 -0.24 5.93 4.47
CA LYS A 94 -0.13 4.96 5.58
C LYS A 94 1.30 4.48 5.65
N GLU A 95 1.89 4.38 6.84
CA GLU A 95 3.25 3.85 6.99
C GLU A 95 3.27 2.30 6.96
N LEU A 96 4.36 1.72 6.48
CA LEU A 96 4.55 0.27 6.47
C LEU A 96 4.99 -0.21 7.85
N PHE A 97 4.18 -1.06 8.47
CA PHE A 97 4.43 -1.52 9.83
C PHE A 97 5.43 -2.68 9.85
N CYS A 98 6.42 -2.61 10.75
CA CYS A 98 7.35 -3.69 11.07
C CYS A 98 7.18 -4.08 12.55
N PRO A 99 6.47 -5.17 12.88
CA PRO A 99 6.28 -5.61 14.27
C PRO A 99 7.59 -6.08 14.87
N PHE A 100 7.74 -6.01 16.20
CA PHE A 100 8.98 -6.40 16.87
C PHE A 100 9.43 -7.84 16.55
N ARG A 101 8.48 -8.76 16.35
CA ARG A 101 8.78 -10.14 15.97
C ARG A 101 9.45 -10.27 14.60
N GLU A 102 9.34 -9.27 13.74
CA GLU A 102 9.91 -9.21 12.39
C GLU A 102 11.15 -8.29 12.32
N GLN A 103 11.59 -7.77 13.47
CA GLN A 103 12.81 -6.96 13.56
C GLN A 103 14.01 -7.84 13.89
N ALA A 104 15.06 -7.82 13.05
CA ALA A 104 16.33 -8.46 13.37
C ALA A 104 17.03 -7.76 14.54
N PHE A 105 16.94 -6.43 14.57
CA PHE A 105 17.38 -5.58 15.67
C PHE A 105 16.32 -4.51 15.93
N LYS A 106 16.20 -4.06 17.19
CA LYS A 106 15.22 -3.02 17.55
C LYS A 106 15.43 -1.76 16.71
N MET A 107 14.42 -1.41 15.94
CA MET A 107 14.45 -0.21 15.10
C MET A 107 14.35 1.07 15.94
N LYS A 108 14.91 2.17 15.42
CA LYS A 108 14.94 3.49 16.05
C LYS A 108 14.44 4.53 15.06
N LYS A 109 13.65 5.48 15.56
CA LYS A 109 13.20 6.64 14.78
C LYS A 109 14.39 7.35 14.13
N GLY A 110 14.27 7.65 12.85
CA GLY A 110 15.30 8.27 12.01
C GLY A 110 16.30 7.29 11.39
N GLY A 111 16.34 6.02 11.84
CA GLY A 111 17.21 4.99 11.26
C GLY A 111 16.71 4.47 9.91
N TRP A 112 17.61 3.86 9.14
CA TRP A 112 17.30 3.23 7.85
C TRP A 112 17.50 1.72 7.95
N TYR A 113 16.56 0.96 7.39
CA TYR A 113 16.49 -0.49 7.55
C TYR A 113 16.18 -1.16 6.22
N PHE A 114 16.97 -2.18 5.87
CA PHE A 114 16.69 -3.04 4.72
C PHE A 114 15.61 -4.03 5.12
N VAL A 115 14.49 -4.02 4.40
CA VAL A 115 13.29 -4.78 4.75
C VAL A 115 12.70 -5.48 3.54
N TYR A 116 12.05 -6.62 3.79
CA TYR A 116 11.17 -7.35 2.90
C TYR A 116 9.72 -6.98 3.18
N CYS A 117 8.91 -6.73 2.16
CA CYS A 117 7.46 -6.51 2.32
C CYS A 117 6.69 -7.79 1.99
N PHE A 118 5.85 -8.25 2.91
CA PHE A 118 5.02 -9.44 2.73
C PHE A 118 3.58 -9.21 3.17
N LEU A 119 2.68 -10.10 2.75
CA LEU A 119 1.31 -10.14 3.24
C LEU A 119 1.23 -11.05 4.46
N ASP A 120 0.84 -10.51 5.61
CA ASP A 120 0.54 -11.32 6.79
C ASP A 120 -0.87 -11.89 6.64
N GLU A 121 -0.95 -13.16 6.23
CA GLU A 121 -2.22 -13.89 5.94
C GLU A 121 -3.20 -13.91 7.11
N LYS A 122 -2.73 -13.73 8.35
CA LYS A 122 -3.59 -13.70 9.54
C LYS A 122 -4.36 -12.39 9.68
N SER A 123 -3.70 -11.27 9.38
CA SER A 123 -4.30 -9.94 9.48
C SER A 123 -4.73 -9.38 8.12
N ASN A 124 -4.35 -10.01 7.02
CA ASN A 124 -4.52 -9.53 5.65
C ASN A 124 -3.85 -8.16 5.41
N ARG A 125 -2.76 -7.86 6.13
CA ARG A 125 -2.04 -6.57 6.04
C ARG A 125 -0.67 -6.75 5.41
N LEU A 126 -0.22 -5.73 4.70
CA LEU A 126 1.18 -5.61 4.27
C LEU A 126 2.05 -5.25 5.47
N VAL A 127 3.14 -6.00 5.65
CA VAL A 127 4.04 -5.92 6.80
C VAL A 127 5.48 -5.97 6.31
N ALA A 128 6.36 -5.20 6.96
CA ALA A 128 7.79 -5.27 6.76
C ALA A 128 8.46 -6.27 7.70
N SER A 129 9.47 -6.99 7.20
CA SER A 129 10.42 -7.77 8.00
C SER A 129 11.85 -7.38 7.66
N SER A 130 12.69 -7.28 8.70
CA SER A 130 14.16 -7.15 8.55
C SER A 130 14.88 -8.45 8.95
N LYS A 131 14.12 -9.49 9.29
CA LYS A 131 14.68 -10.82 9.53
C LYS A 131 14.99 -11.47 8.18
N THR A 132 16.24 -11.88 8.02
CA THR A 132 16.70 -12.78 6.96
C THR A 132 16.54 -14.22 7.39
#